data_AF-A0A1V6BZ55-F1
#
_entry.id   AF-A0A1V6BZ55-F1
#
_cell.length_a   1.000
_cell.length_b   1.000
_cell.length_c   1.000
_cell.angle_alpha   90.00
_cell.angle_beta   90.00
_cell.angle_gamma   90.00
#
_symmetry.space_group_name_H-M   'P 1'
#
loop_
_entity.id
_entity.type
_entity.pdbx_description
1 polymer ?
#
loop_
_entity_poly.entity_id
_entity_poly.type
_entity_poly.pdbx_seq_one_letter_code
_entity_poly.pdbx_strand_id
1 'polypeptide(L)'
;MKKKKKLLLSVKKTAGLYIFILGIIFFLKIFFPEELRLIYILLILISVISLDLIIRAFYNKKRVKLLIPGFIFLPTAIFFLIYLIFLGEGKSNIKFIWPIIGIFPGLSLIIYYLKSEKRSPSIIIPGIFLIVFSGALLLFNLKIFNFSFQFFLIMLAPTVLTLSGLYLLFSKEFNYLKKNINKKKNKNER
;
A
#
# COMPACT_ATOMS: atom_id res chain seq x y z
N MET A 1 7.29 -40.96 8.05
CA MET A 1 6.82 -39.62 8.53
C MET A 1 6.44 -38.72 7.35
N LYS A 2 5.14 -38.53 7.06
CA LYS A 2 4.68 -37.59 6.02
C LYS A 2 4.97 -36.16 6.48
N LYS A 3 5.87 -35.45 5.80
CA LYS A 3 6.06 -34.00 5.99
C LYS A 3 4.70 -33.31 5.74
N LYS A 4 3.99 -32.90 6.80
CA LYS A 4 2.85 -31.98 6.69
C LYS A 4 3.37 -30.74 5.96
N LYS A 5 3.03 -30.58 4.67
CA LYS A 5 3.23 -29.33 3.94
C LYS A 5 2.34 -28.30 4.64
N LYS A 6 2.88 -27.58 5.62
CA LYS A 6 2.21 -26.43 6.22
C LYS A 6 1.88 -25.45 5.09
N LEU A 7 0.60 -25.12 4.97
CA LEU A 7 -0.01 -24.17 4.05
C LEU A 7 0.53 -22.76 4.31
N LEU A 8 1.81 -22.53 4.03
CA LEU A 8 2.41 -21.21 4.11
C LEU A 8 2.08 -20.50 2.80
N LEU A 9 1.16 -19.54 2.86
CA LEU A 9 0.80 -18.67 1.75
C LEU A 9 2.09 -18.05 1.17
N SER A 10 2.22 -18.13 -0.16
CA SER A 10 3.37 -17.54 -0.85
C SER A 10 3.46 -16.05 -0.54
N VAL A 11 4.68 -15.52 -0.43
CA VAL A 11 4.93 -14.11 -0.05
C VAL A 11 4.10 -13.12 -0.88
N LYS A 12 3.96 -13.39 -2.19
CA LYS A 12 3.12 -12.59 -3.09
C LYS A 12 1.65 -12.58 -2.71
N LYS A 13 1.09 -13.73 -2.33
CA LYS A 13 -0.32 -13.86 -1.90
C LYS A 13 -0.56 -13.16 -0.56
N THR A 14 0.37 -13.27 0.39
CA THR A 14 0.25 -12.52 1.66
C THR A 14 0.38 -11.02 1.47
N ALA A 15 1.31 -10.56 0.62
CA ALA A 15 1.39 -9.13 0.25
C ALA A 15 0.09 -8.66 -0.42
N GLY A 16 -0.45 -9.45 -1.35
CA GLY A 16 -1.74 -9.17 -1.99
C GLY A 16 -2.90 -9.08 -0.99
N LEU A 17 -2.94 -9.99 -0.01
CA LEU A 17 -3.95 -9.99 1.06
C LEU A 17 -3.88 -8.71 1.90
N TYR A 18 -2.68 -8.28 2.30
CA TYR A 18 -2.53 -7.05 3.08
C TYR A 18 -2.93 -5.80 2.29
N ILE A 19 -2.53 -5.71 1.02
CA ILE A 19 -2.90 -4.60 0.13
C ILE A 19 -4.41 -4.56 -0.11
N PHE A 20 -5.04 -5.72 -0.29
CA PHE A 20 -6.48 -5.85 -0.46
C PHE A 20 -7.24 -5.39 0.80
N ILE A 21 -6.81 -5.86 1.98
CA ILE A 21 -7.40 -5.45 3.25
C ILE A 21 -7.25 -3.94 3.47
N LEU A 22 -6.08 -3.35 3.16
CA LEU A 22 -5.90 -1.90 3.18
C LEU A 22 -6.89 -1.17 2.28
N GLY A 23 -7.08 -1.64 1.05
CA GLY A 23 -8.05 -1.05 0.12
C GLY A 23 -9.46 -1.05 0.70
N ILE A 24 -9.91 -2.18 1.28
CA ILE A 24 -11.22 -2.28 1.94
C ILE A 24 -11.33 -1.32 3.13
N ILE A 25 -10.30 -1.24 3.98
CA ILE A 25 -10.30 -0.34 5.14
C ILE A 25 -10.44 1.12 4.71
N PHE A 26 -9.75 1.52 3.63
CA PHE A 26 -9.89 2.86 3.09
C PHE A 26 -11.31 3.11 2.53
N PHE A 27 -11.92 2.13 1.85
CA PHE A 27 -13.33 2.21 1.46
C PHE A 27 -14.24 2.41 2.67
N LEU A 28 -14.11 1.57 3.70
CA LEU A 28 -14.91 1.68 4.92
C LEU A 28 -14.77 3.06 5.57
N LYS A 29 -13.56 3.62 5.62
CA LYS A 29 -13.35 4.97 6.16
C LYS A 29 -14.08 6.07 5.37
N ILE A 30 -14.15 5.94 4.04
CA ILE A 30 -14.84 6.91 3.20
C ILE A 30 -16.35 6.90 3.48
N PHE A 31 -16.93 5.71 3.66
CA PHE A 31 -18.36 5.56 3.96
C PHE A 31 -18.71 5.83 5.43
N PHE A 32 -17.79 5.57 6.36
CA PHE A 32 -17.99 5.74 7.81
C PHE A 32 -16.87 6.61 8.43
N PRO A 33 -16.82 7.92 8.11
CA PRO A 33 -15.72 8.79 8.48
C PRO A 33 -15.65 9.10 9.97
N GLU A 34 -16.75 9.06 10.71
CA GLU A 34 -16.77 9.38 12.15
C GLU A 34 -16.48 8.16 13.03
N GLU A 35 -16.95 6.99 12.61
CA GLU A 35 -16.85 5.75 13.39
C GLU A 35 -15.46 5.11 13.30
N LEU A 36 -14.78 5.23 12.15
CA LEU A 36 -13.51 4.54 11.91
C LEU A 36 -12.33 5.47 12.14
N ARG A 37 -11.68 5.38 13.29
CA ARG A 37 -10.38 6.04 13.49
C ARG A 37 -9.28 5.29 12.71
N LEU A 38 -9.10 5.65 11.44
CA LEU A 38 -8.23 5.00 10.44
C LEU A 38 -6.82 4.69 10.95
N ILE A 39 -6.28 5.58 11.79
CA ILE A 39 -4.93 5.44 12.34
C ILE A 39 -4.78 4.21 13.24
N TYR A 40 -5.80 3.85 14.03
CA TYR A 40 -5.76 2.65 14.87
C TYR A 40 -5.81 1.40 14.01
N ILE A 41 -6.62 1.40 12.96
CA ILE A 41 -6.74 0.27 12.04
C ILE A 41 -5.42 0.06 11.29
N LEU A 42 -4.78 1.13 10.82
CA LEU A 42 -3.45 1.07 10.20
C LEU A 42 -2.39 0.53 11.16
N LEU A 43 -2.37 1.01 12.41
CA LEU A 43 -1.41 0.55 13.41
C LEU A 43 -1.62 -0.93 13.77
N ILE A 44 -2.87 -1.38 13.88
CA ILE A 44 -3.20 -2.79 14.09
C ILE A 44 -2.71 -3.63 12.91
N LEU A 45 -2.95 -3.17 11.66
CA LEU A 45 -2.49 -3.88 10.47
C LEU A 45 -0.96 -3.97 10.41
N ILE A 46 -0.26 -2.86 10.70
CA ILE A 46 1.21 -2.83 10.78
C ILE A 46 1.69 -3.81 11.85
N SER A 47 1.02 -3.89 13.00
CA SER A 47 1.35 -4.82 14.08
C SER A 47 1.20 -6.28 13.62
N VAL A 48 0.11 -6.60 12.93
CA VAL A 48 -0.13 -7.94 12.36
C VAL A 48 0.91 -8.31 11.31
N ILE A 49 1.25 -7.38 10.40
CA ILE A 49 2.29 -7.59 9.38
C ILE A 49 3.65 -7.81 10.04
N SER A 50 3.96 -7.02 11.07
CA SER A 50 5.24 -7.10 11.79
C SER A 50 5.37 -8.43 12.53
N LEU A 51 4.31 -8.91 13.16
CA LEU A 51 4.25 -10.25 13.76
C LEU A 51 4.44 -11.35 12.71
N ASP A 52 3.77 -11.26 11.56
CA ASP A 52 3.94 -12.24 10.47
C ASP A 52 5.39 -12.28 9.95
N LEU A 53 6.04 -11.11 9.82
CA LEU A 53 7.46 -11.02 9.45
C LEU A 53 8.37 -11.68 10.49
N ILE A 54 8.16 -11.41 11.78
CA ILE A 54 8.92 -12.01 12.88
C ILE A 54 8.74 -13.54 12.89
N ILE A 55 7.50 -14.02 12.82
CA ILE A 55 7.19 -15.47 12.81
C ILE A 55 7.86 -16.15 11.61
N ARG A 56 7.80 -15.54 10.42
CA ARG A 56 8.45 -16.08 9.22
C ARG A 56 9.97 -16.09 9.31
N ALA A 57 10.57 -15.09 9.97
CA ALA A 57 12.01 -15.02 10.19
C ALA A 57 12.47 -16.14 11.13
N PHE A 58 11.74 -16.39 12.23
CA PHE A 58 12.04 -17.49 13.16
C PHE A 58 11.84 -18.87 12.53
N TYR A 59 10.83 -19.05 11.68
CA TYR A 59 10.55 -20.34 11.06
C TYR A 59 11.52 -20.71 9.93
N ASN A 60 12.22 -19.73 9.33
CA ASN A 60 13.11 -19.94 8.19
C ASN A 60 14.44 -19.21 8.38
N LYS A 61 15.50 -19.94 8.77
CA LYS A 61 16.86 -19.37 9.00
C LYS A 61 17.43 -18.55 7.83
N LYS A 62 16.99 -18.77 6.58
CA LYS A 62 17.39 -17.97 5.41
C LYS A 62 16.71 -16.59 5.32
N ARG A 63 15.75 -16.29 6.20
CA ARG A 63 14.93 -15.07 6.18
C ARG A 63 15.16 -14.16 7.40
N VAL A 64 16.29 -14.30 8.08
CA VAL A 64 16.68 -13.44 9.22
C VAL A 64 16.66 -11.94 8.86
N LYS A 65 16.86 -11.58 7.58
CA LYS A 65 16.70 -10.20 7.10
C LYS A 65 15.30 -9.60 7.29
N LEU A 66 14.25 -10.43 7.44
CA LEU A 66 12.88 -9.99 7.74
C LEU A 66 12.65 -9.70 9.23
N LEU A 67 13.57 -10.11 10.10
CA LEU A 67 13.46 -9.98 11.55
C LEU A 67 13.64 -8.50 11.96
N ILE A 68 14.56 -7.78 11.30
CA ILE A 68 14.84 -6.36 11.51
C ILE A 68 13.59 -5.49 11.28
N PRO A 69 12.93 -5.50 10.09
CA PRO A 69 11.74 -4.68 9.89
C PRO A 69 10.60 -5.07 10.83
N GLY A 70 10.42 -6.36 11.14
CA GLY A 70 9.40 -6.79 12.09
C GLY A 70 9.62 -6.27 13.51
N PHE A 71 10.85 -6.34 14.02
CA PHE A 71 11.19 -5.85 15.37
C PHE A 71 11.23 -4.33 15.47
N ILE A 72 11.42 -3.60 14.37
CA ILE A 72 11.33 -2.14 14.39
C ILE A 72 9.87 -1.72 14.32
N PHE A 73 9.08 -2.28 13.40
CA PHE A 73 7.70 -1.84 13.20
C PHE A 73 6.76 -2.25 14.33
N LEU A 74 6.96 -3.41 14.97
CA LEU A 74 6.05 -3.87 16.03
C LEU A 74 6.07 -2.96 17.27
N PRO A 75 7.21 -2.64 17.89
CA PRO A 75 7.25 -1.75 19.05
C PRO A 75 6.83 -0.33 18.67
N THR A 76 7.18 0.16 17.48
CA THR A 76 6.74 1.47 17.00
C THR A 76 5.21 1.54 16.85
N ALA A 77 4.59 0.51 16.28
CA ALA A 77 3.13 0.47 16.15
C ALA A 77 2.42 0.39 17.50
N ILE A 78 2.94 -0.42 18.43
CA ILE A 78 2.44 -0.52 19.81
C ILE A 78 2.59 0.82 20.54
N PHE A 79 3.76 1.45 20.43
CA PHE A 79 4.02 2.76 21.02
C PHE A 79 3.02 3.81 20.52
N PHE A 80 2.80 3.89 19.21
CA PHE A 80 1.83 4.84 18.64
C PHE A 80 0.38 4.50 19.01
N LEU A 81 0.02 3.22 19.15
CA LEU A 81 -1.29 2.82 19.67
C LEU A 81 -1.49 3.34 21.09
N ILE A 82 -0.53 3.11 21.97
CA ILE A 82 -0.56 3.60 23.35
C ILE A 82 -0.62 5.13 23.34
N TYR A 83 0.30 5.80 22.64
CA TYR A 83 0.35 7.25 22.55
C TYR A 83 -0.99 7.87 22.07
N LEU A 84 -1.62 7.30 21.05
CA LEU A 84 -2.89 7.83 20.53
C LEU A 84 -4.09 7.51 21.41
N ILE A 85 -4.05 6.42 22.19
CA ILE A 85 -5.08 6.12 23.19
C ILE A 85 -5.00 7.11 24.36
N PHE A 86 -3.79 7.47 24.78
CA PHE A 86 -3.57 8.25 26.01
C PHE A 86 -3.36 9.76 25.80
N LEU A 87 -2.87 10.22 24.65
CA LEU A 87 -2.42 11.61 24.43
C LEU A 87 -2.98 12.26 23.14
N GLY A 88 -3.83 11.56 22.39
CA GLY A 88 -4.13 11.86 20.98
C GLY A 88 -5.11 12.99 20.67
N GLU A 89 -5.67 13.70 21.65
CA GLU A 89 -6.70 14.73 21.41
C GLU A 89 -6.14 16.12 21.04
N GLY A 90 -4.84 16.22 20.76
CA GLY A 90 -4.19 17.44 20.32
C GLY A 90 -4.53 17.83 18.88
N LYS A 91 -5.47 18.78 18.72
CA LYS A 91 -5.83 19.49 17.47
C LYS A 91 -4.58 20.05 16.77
N SER A 92 -3.97 19.33 15.84
CA SER A 92 -2.88 19.88 15.03
C SER A 92 -3.11 19.75 13.53
N ASN A 93 -2.86 20.87 12.85
CA ASN A 93 -3.04 21.18 11.41
C ASN A 93 -2.17 20.35 10.45
N ILE A 94 -1.69 19.17 10.84
CA ILE A 94 -0.82 18.31 10.03
C ILE A 94 -1.44 17.98 8.67
N LYS A 95 -2.77 17.89 8.57
CA LYS A 95 -3.51 17.64 7.33
C LYS A 95 -3.24 18.71 6.24
N PHE A 96 -2.91 19.94 6.63
CA PHE A 96 -2.61 21.02 5.68
C PHE A 96 -1.17 20.99 5.18
N ILE A 97 -0.24 20.44 5.96
CA ILE A 97 1.20 20.47 5.67
C ILE A 97 1.60 19.27 4.78
N TRP A 98 0.90 18.14 4.92
CA TRP A 98 1.26 16.90 4.21
C TRP A 98 1.35 17.01 2.67
N PRO A 99 0.40 17.68 1.97
CA PRO A 99 0.48 17.78 0.51
C PRO A 99 1.72 18.57 0.06
N ILE A 100 2.09 19.61 0.81
CA ILE A 100 3.25 20.47 0.55
C ILE A 100 4.55 19.66 0.69
N ILE A 101 4.64 18.81 1.72
CA ILE A 101 5.81 17.94 1.93
C ILE A 101 6.00 16.98 0.75
N GLY A 102 4.93 16.46 0.13
CA GLY A 102 5.04 15.52 -0.99
C GLY A 102 5.51 16.12 -2.32
N ILE A 103 5.43 17.45 -2.49
CA ILE A 103 5.90 18.15 -3.72
C ILE A 103 7.44 18.11 -3.80
N PHE A 104 8.13 18.30 -2.68
CA PHE A 104 9.60 18.39 -2.65
C PHE A 104 10.30 17.09 -3.10
N PRO A 105 9.91 15.89 -2.62
CA PRO A 105 10.43 14.63 -3.14
C PRO A 105 10.16 14.46 -4.64
N GLY A 106 8.98 14.83 -5.11
CA GLY A 106 8.64 14.74 -6.53
C GLY A 106 9.52 15.65 -7.40
N LEU A 107 9.71 16.90 -6.99
CA LEU A 107 10.62 17.84 -7.68
C LEU A 107 12.08 17.35 -7.63
N SER A 108 12.51 16.83 -6.49
CA SER A 108 13.85 16.26 -6.33
C SER A 108 14.09 15.09 -7.30
N LEU A 109 13.13 14.19 -7.47
CA LEU A 109 13.20 13.08 -8.42
C LEU A 109 13.25 13.56 -9.88
N ILE A 110 12.52 14.62 -10.23
CA ILE A 110 12.59 15.23 -11.56
C ILE A 110 13.96 15.86 -11.80
N ILE A 111 14.46 16.66 -10.87
CA ILE A 111 15.79 17.29 -10.97
C ILE A 111 16.88 16.22 -11.09
N TYR A 112 16.80 15.15 -10.28
CA TYR A 112 17.71 14.03 -10.34
C TYR A 112 17.65 13.33 -11.71
N TYR A 113 16.46 13.09 -12.26
CA TYR A 113 16.30 12.51 -13.59
C TYR A 113 16.92 13.39 -14.69
N LEU A 114 16.75 14.72 -14.61
CA LEU A 114 17.32 15.66 -15.58
C LEU A 114 18.85 15.70 -15.53
N LYS A 115 19.43 15.57 -14.33
CA LYS A 115 20.89 15.59 -14.09
C LYS A 115 21.57 14.23 -14.26
N SER A 116 20.82 13.12 -14.22
CA SER A 116 21.40 11.78 -14.35
C SER A 116 21.76 11.45 -15.80
N GLU A 117 22.94 10.88 -16.01
CA GLU A 117 23.38 10.36 -17.31
C GLU A 117 22.49 9.20 -17.79
N LYS A 118 21.87 8.44 -16.87
CA LYS A 118 20.99 7.30 -17.17
C LYS A 118 19.55 7.62 -16.81
N ARG A 119 18.85 8.20 -17.78
CA ARG A 119 17.43 8.56 -17.69
C ARG A 119 16.53 7.32 -17.66
N SER A 120 16.17 6.85 -16.47
CA SER A 120 15.24 5.74 -16.29
C SER A 120 13.79 6.22 -16.10
N PRO A 121 12.81 5.72 -16.88
CA PRO A 121 11.40 6.00 -16.68
C PRO A 121 10.92 5.69 -15.25
N SER A 122 11.54 4.70 -14.60
CA SER A 122 11.25 4.26 -13.24
C SER A 122 11.49 5.33 -12.17
N ILE A 123 12.17 6.43 -12.50
CA ILE A 123 12.49 7.53 -11.58
C ILE A 123 11.57 8.72 -11.83
N ILE A 124 11.36 9.08 -13.10
CA ILE A 124 10.52 10.24 -13.46
C ILE A 124 9.02 9.96 -13.26
N ILE A 125 8.56 8.73 -13.51
CA ILE A 125 7.14 8.37 -13.34
C ILE A 125 6.71 8.55 -11.87
N PRO A 126 7.43 8.02 -10.86
CA PRO A 126 7.12 8.32 -9.46
C PRO A 126 7.21 9.81 -9.10
N GLY A 127 8.17 10.54 -9.66
CA GLY A 127 8.34 11.98 -9.40
C GLY A 127 7.16 12.82 -9.90
N ILE A 128 6.75 12.60 -11.15
CA ILE A 128 5.57 13.25 -11.74
C ILE A 128 4.31 12.83 -10.96
N PHE A 129 4.16 11.54 -10.65
CA PHE A 129 3.03 11.06 -9.87
C PHE A 129 2.94 11.77 -8.50
N LEU A 130 4.06 11.91 -7.78
CA LEU A 130 4.10 12.61 -6.49
C LEU A 130 3.68 14.08 -6.61
N ILE A 131 4.18 14.80 -7.62
CA ILE A 131 3.80 16.21 -7.83
C ILE A 131 2.32 16.35 -8.17
N VAL A 132 1.81 15.54 -9.10
CA VAL A 132 0.40 15.58 -9.50
C VAL A 132 -0.50 15.20 -8.33
N PHE A 133 -0.15 14.15 -7.59
CA PHE A 133 -0.90 13.69 -6.43
C PHE A 133 -0.90 14.73 -5.29
N SER A 134 0.26 15.29 -4.96
CA SER A 134 0.37 16.37 -3.97
C SER A 134 -0.36 17.65 -4.39
N GLY A 135 -0.27 18.04 -5.66
CA GLY A 135 -1.00 19.18 -6.21
C GLY A 135 -2.51 18.98 -6.13
N ALA A 136 -3.00 17.80 -6.49
CA ALA A 136 -4.40 17.44 -6.35
C ALA A 136 -4.86 17.49 -4.88
N LEU A 137 -4.06 16.99 -3.94
CA LEU A 137 -4.33 17.07 -2.50
C LEU A 137 -4.30 18.50 -1.95
N LEU A 138 -3.45 19.37 -2.51
CA LEU A 138 -3.36 20.78 -2.11
C LEU A 138 -4.59 21.56 -2.58
N LEU A 139 -5.00 21.37 -3.84
CA LEU A 139 -6.24 21.92 -4.39
C LEU A 139 -7.49 21.37 -3.65
N PHE A 140 -7.43 20.11 -3.19
CA PHE A 140 -8.43 19.50 -2.32
C PHE A 140 -8.53 20.22 -0.96
N ASN A 141 -7.41 20.51 -0.32
CA ASN A 141 -7.38 21.26 0.94
C ASN A 141 -7.87 22.72 0.78
N LEU A 142 -7.67 23.33 -0.39
CA LEU A 142 -8.13 24.69 -0.70
C LEU A 142 -9.61 24.74 -1.14
N LYS A 143 -10.32 23.61 -1.16
CA LYS A 143 -11.74 23.48 -1.58
C LYS A 143 -12.02 24.03 -3.00
N ILE A 144 -11.02 24.02 -3.89
CA ILE A 144 -11.16 24.58 -5.26
C ILE A 144 -11.99 23.66 -6.18
N PHE A 145 -11.98 22.34 -5.92
CA PHE A 145 -12.72 21.37 -6.73
C PHE A 145 -14.18 21.21 -6.28
N ASN A 146 -15.09 21.01 -7.24
CA ASN A 146 -16.47 20.59 -6.95
C ASN A 146 -16.50 19.28 -6.14
N PHE A 147 -17.43 19.20 -5.18
CA PHE A 147 -17.59 18.08 -4.24
C PHE A 147 -17.61 16.69 -4.92
N SER A 148 -18.22 16.58 -6.11
CA SER A 148 -18.30 15.33 -6.88
C SER A 148 -16.93 14.85 -7.39
N PHE A 149 -16.04 15.77 -7.80
CA PHE A 149 -14.68 15.43 -8.26
C PHE A 149 -13.77 15.08 -7.08
N GLN A 150 -13.98 15.74 -5.94
CA GLN A 150 -13.29 15.41 -4.68
C GLN A 150 -13.60 13.97 -4.25
N PHE A 151 -14.87 13.58 -4.28
CA PHE A 151 -15.29 12.22 -3.93
C PHE A 151 -14.70 11.17 -4.88
N PHE A 152 -14.65 11.47 -6.19
CA PHE A 152 -14.03 10.59 -7.18
C PHE A 152 -12.53 10.35 -6.91
N LEU A 153 -11.76 11.42 -6.67
CA LEU A 153 -10.32 11.31 -6.37
C LEU A 153 -10.05 10.51 -5.09
N ILE A 154 -10.86 10.73 -4.05
CA ILE A 154 -10.78 10.00 -2.79
C ILE A 154 -11.08 8.51 -3.00
N MET A 155 -12.05 8.18 -3.85
CA MET A 155 -12.42 6.80 -4.19
C MET A 155 -11.41 6.08 -5.08
N LEU A 156 -10.62 6.82 -5.85
CA LEU A 156 -9.65 6.23 -6.79
C LEU A 156 -8.54 5.46 -6.05
N ALA A 157 -7.99 6.01 -4.98
CA ALA A 157 -6.93 5.39 -4.19
C ALA A 157 -7.31 4.01 -3.60
N PRO A 158 -8.43 3.84 -2.85
CA PRO A 158 -8.86 2.53 -2.35
C PRO A 158 -9.24 1.56 -3.47
N THR A 159 -9.77 2.06 -4.58
CA THR A 159 -10.08 1.23 -5.76
C THR A 159 -8.79 0.62 -6.32
N VAL A 160 -7.77 1.45 -6.56
CA VAL A 160 -6.46 1.00 -7.06
C VAL A 160 -5.80 0.02 -6.10
N LEU A 161 -5.84 0.29 -4.78
CA LEU A 161 -5.31 -0.62 -3.76
C LEU A 161 -6.03 -1.98 -3.79
N THR A 162 -7.37 -1.96 -3.77
CA THR A 162 -8.18 -3.19 -3.78
C THR A 162 -7.93 -4.02 -5.04
N LEU A 163 -7.92 -3.40 -6.22
CA LEU A 163 -7.62 -4.08 -7.49
C LEU A 163 -6.20 -4.64 -7.53
N SER A 164 -5.22 -3.89 -7.04
CA SER A 164 -3.82 -4.35 -6.97
C SER A 164 -3.67 -5.55 -6.02
N GLY A 165 -4.36 -5.52 -4.88
CA GLY A 165 -4.39 -6.62 -3.91
C GLY A 165 -5.02 -7.89 -4.49
N LEU A 166 -6.17 -7.76 -5.16
CA LEU A 166 -6.82 -8.86 -5.88
C LEU A 166 -5.92 -9.44 -6.98
N TYR A 167 -5.30 -8.59 -7.79
CA TYR A 167 -4.39 -9.03 -8.84
C TYR A 167 -3.25 -9.88 -8.27
N LEU A 168 -2.65 -9.47 -7.15
CA LEU A 168 -1.57 -10.23 -6.49
C LEU A 168 -2.06 -11.56 -5.91
N LEU A 169 -3.25 -11.57 -5.31
CA LEU A 169 -3.88 -12.78 -4.74
C LEU A 169 -4.13 -13.85 -5.81
N PHE A 170 -4.61 -13.44 -6.98
CA PHE A 170 -5.03 -14.33 -8.07
C PHE A 170 -4.04 -14.40 -9.25
N SER A 171 -2.85 -13.82 -9.11
CA SER A 171 -1.86 -13.74 -10.20
C SER A 171 -1.46 -15.10 -10.79
N LYS A 172 -1.47 -16.18 -9.99
CA LYS A 172 -1.15 -17.53 -10.48
C LYS A 172 -2.29 -18.12 -11.29
N GLU A 173 -3.51 -17.89 -10.85
CA GLU A 173 -4.76 -18.32 -11.45
C GLU A 173 -4.96 -17.61 -12.79
N PHE A 174 -4.70 -16.30 -12.86
CA PHE A 174 -4.69 -15.54 -14.12
C PHE A 174 -3.66 -16.06 -15.12
N ASN A 175 -2.43 -16.34 -14.67
CA ASN A 175 -1.39 -16.89 -15.54
C ASN A 175 -1.73 -18.30 -16.05
N TYR A 176 -2.38 -19.12 -15.21
CA TYR A 176 -2.86 -20.44 -15.60
C TYR A 176 -3.96 -20.36 -16.66
N LEU A 177 -4.95 -19.47 -16.46
CA LEU A 177 -6.02 -19.22 -17.43
C LEU A 177 -5.46 -18.70 -18.77
N LYS A 178 -4.56 -17.73 -18.75
CA LYS A 178 -3.91 -17.19 -19.96
C LYS A 178 -3.18 -18.28 -20.74
N LYS A 179 -2.46 -19.18 -20.04
CA LYS A 179 -1.75 -20.30 -20.67
C LYS A 179 -2.71 -21.30 -21.33
N ASN A 180 -3.87 -21.57 -20.72
CA ASN A 180 -4.87 -22.48 -21.29
C ASN A 180 -5.60 -21.87 -22.50
N ILE A 181 -5.87 -20.57 -22.49
CA ILE A 181 -6.46 -19.85 -23.64
C ILE A 181 -5.50 -19.91 -24.83
N ASN A 182 -4.22 -19.60 -24.64
CA ASN A 182 -3.21 -19.67 -25.70
C ASN A 182 -3.05 -21.08 -26.28
N LYS A 183 -3.14 -22.13 -25.43
CA LYS A 183 -3.09 -23.53 -25.88
C LYS A 183 -4.29 -23.91 -26.76
N LYS A 184 -5.49 -23.43 -26.44
CA LYS A 184 -6.68 -23.67 -27.28
C LYS A 184 -6.57 -22.94 -28.62
N LYS A 185 -6.08 -21.70 -28.63
CA LYS A 185 -5.91 -20.93 -29.87
C LYS A 185 -4.96 -21.60 -30.86
N ASN A 186 -3.79 -22.05 -30.40
CA ASN A 186 -2.83 -22.77 -31.23
C ASN A 186 -3.30 -24.16 -31.70
N LYS A 187 -4.34 -24.73 -31.07
CA LYS A 187 -4.92 -26.01 -31.48
C LYS A 187 -5.99 -25.85 -32.57
N ASN A 188 -6.59 -24.67 -32.70
CA ASN A 188 -7.56 -24.37 -33.76
C ASN A 188 -6.91 -23.82 -35.05
N GLU A 189 -5.63 -23.45 -34.99
CA GLU A 189 -4.85 -22.95 -36.15
C GLU A 189 -4.01 -24.08 -36.81
N ARG A 190 -4.17 -25.34 -36.39
CA ARG A 190 -3.59 -26.54 -37.00
C ARG A 190 -4.70 -27.46 -37.47
#